data_AF-A0ABD2QRN7-F1
#
_entry.id   AF-A0ABD2QRN7-F1
#
_cell.length_a   1.000
_cell.length_b   1.000
_cell.length_c   1.000
_cell.angle_alpha   90.00
_cell.angle_beta   90.00
_cell.angle_gamma   90.00
#
_symmetry.space_group_name_H-M   'P 1'
#
loop_
_entity.id
_entity.type
_entity.pdbx_description
1 polymer ?
#
loop_
_entity_poly.entity_id
_entity_poly.type
_entity_poly.pdbx_seq_one_letter_code
_entity_poly.pdbx_strand_id
1 'polypeptide(L)'
;MVGFQRGPKFVIFRKVGGDMLNVTLLLCRDVDGSGVEIVIATPGRLIDMLESNHTNLRRVTYLVLDEADRMLDMGFEPQIRKIVSQIRPDRQTLYWSATWPKEVEQLARQFLFNAYKVIIGSADLKANHAIRQHVEIVSESQKYNKLVKLLEDIMDGSRILIFMDTKKGCDQVTRQLRMDGWPALSIHGDKSQAERDWVLSEFKAGKSPIMTATDVAARGLDVKDVKFVINYDFPGSLEDYVHRIGRTGRAGASGTAYTFFTAANARFAKDLVNILEEAGQKVGPELAKMGRGAPPPPGHGGFRDRGRGYGGNKQWS
;
A
#
# COMPACT_ATOMS: atom_id res chain seq x y z
N MET A 1 1.57 -20.64 14.88
CA MET A 1 1.31 -21.88 14.12
C MET A 1 1.80 -21.65 12.69
N VAL A 2 2.61 -22.53 12.10
CA VAL A 2 3.18 -22.34 10.75
C VAL A 2 2.12 -22.69 9.70
N GLY A 3 1.84 -21.78 8.76
CA GLY A 3 0.91 -22.04 7.66
C GLY A 3 1.69 -22.52 6.45
N PHE A 4 1.47 -23.77 6.04
CA PHE A 4 2.00 -24.34 4.81
C PHE A 4 0.85 -24.54 3.84
N GLN A 5 0.98 -24.05 2.61
CA GLN A 5 0.11 -24.46 1.51
C GLN A 5 0.98 -25.24 0.51
N ARG A 6 0.73 -26.56 0.45
CA ARG A 6 1.49 -27.49 -0.39
C ARG A 6 0.65 -27.83 -1.62
N GLY A 7 1.12 -27.39 -2.79
CA GLY A 7 0.64 -27.89 -4.08
C GLY A 7 1.51 -29.06 -4.54
N PRO A 8 1.14 -29.73 -5.66
CA PRO A 8 1.88 -30.89 -6.17
C PRO A 8 3.32 -30.57 -6.62
N LYS A 9 3.71 -29.27 -6.77
CA LYS A 9 5.06 -28.82 -7.21
C LYS A 9 5.55 -27.48 -6.60
N PHE A 10 4.89 -27.00 -5.54
CA PHE A 10 5.21 -25.69 -4.95
C PHE A 10 4.81 -25.61 -3.49
N VAL A 11 5.57 -24.82 -2.71
CA VAL A 11 5.29 -24.49 -1.31
C VAL A 11 5.41 -23.00 -1.11
N ILE A 12 4.37 -22.42 -0.54
CA ILE A 12 4.34 -21.03 -0.13
C ILE A 12 4.67 -20.99 1.36
N PHE A 13 5.79 -20.36 1.73
CA PHE A 13 6.12 -20.10 3.13
C PHE A 13 5.50 -18.76 3.53
N ARG A 14 4.39 -18.83 4.25
CA ARG A 14 3.72 -17.66 4.81
C ARG A 14 4.10 -17.50 6.28
N LYS A 15 4.41 -16.28 6.72
CA LYS A 15 4.40 -15.96 8.15
C LYS A 15 2.95 -15.90 8.59
N VAL A 16 2.52 -16.78 9.50
CA VAL A 16 1.23 -16.60 10.17
C VAL A 16 1.38 -15.41 11.12
N GLY A 17 0.69 -14.31 10.81
CA GLY A 17 0.78 -13.04 11.55
C GLY A 17 1.49 -11.89 10.82
N GLY A 18 1.73 -11.99 9.52
CA GLY A 18 2.24 -10.88 8.70
C GLY A 18 1.62 -10.92 7.30
N ASP A 19 1.36 -9.75 6.73
CA ASP A 19 0.77 -9.61 5.40
C ASP A 19 1.55 -10.37 4.32
N MET A 20 0.86 -10.67 3.22
CA MET A 20 1.42 -11.33 2.03
C MET A 20 2.32 -10.31 1.31
N LEU A 21 3.44 -9.94 1.94
CA LEU A 21 4.28 -8.85 1.50
C LEU A 21 5.59 -9.37 0.96
N ASN A 22 5.72 -9.22 -0.35
CA ASN A 22 6.94 -9.34 -1.13
C ASN A 22 7.34 -10.81 -1.30
N VAL A 23 6.94 -11.34 -2.45
CA VAL A 23 7.21 -12.71 -2.88
C VAL A 23 8.64 -12.77 -3.41
N THR A 24 9.55 -13.38 -2.66
CA THR A 24 10.77 -13.92 -3.25
C THR A 24 10.42 -15.27 -3.87
N LEU A 25 10.42 -15.38 -5.20
CA LEU A 25 10.28 -16.66 -5.89
C LEU A 25 11.66 -17.29 -6.03
N LEU A 26 11.83 -18.48 -5.46
CA LEU A 26 13.04 -19.29 -5.62
C LEU A 26 12.66 -20.56 -6.36
N LEU A 27 13.22 -20.77 -7.55
CA LEU A 27 13.10 -22.08 -8.21
C LEU A 27 14.30 -22.97 -7.87
N CYS A 28 14.01 -24.10 -7.25
CA CYS A 28 14.90 -25.24 -7.07
C CYS A 28 14.50 -26.31 -8.10
N ARG A 29 15.41 -26.85 -8.90
CA ARG A 29 15.15 -28.06 -9.69
C ARG A 29 15.72 -29.26 -8.95
N ASP A 30 14.99 -30.23 -8.40
CA ASP A 30 15.52 -31.62 -8.33
C ASP A 30 14.49 -32.72 -8.53
N VAL A 31 15.04 -33.81 -9.06
CA VAL A 31 14.52 -35.17 -9.11
C VAL A 31 14.74 -35.78 -7.72
N ASP A 32 13.69 -35.89 -6.90
CA ASP A 32 13.44 -36.98 -5.94
C ASP A 32 12.36 -36.61 -4.89
N GLY A 33 11.12 -36.99 -5.20
CA GLY A 33 10.11 -37.50 -4.28
C GLY A 33 9.42 -36.58 -3.24
N SER A 34 10.12 -35.68 -2.56
CA SER A 34 9.54 -34.93 -1.42
C SER A 34 9.96 -33.46 -1.28
N GLY A 35 10.79 -32.95 -2.17
CA GLY A 35 11.22 -31.56 -2.23
C GLY A 35 10.17 -30.60 -2.78
N VAL A 36 10.54 -29.33 -2.93
CA VAL A 36 9.71 -28.28 -3.52
C VAL A 36 10.51 -27.58 -4.59
N GLU A 37 9.92 -27.40 -5.76
CA GLU A 37 10.59 -26.74 -6.87
C GLU A 37 10.42 -25.23 -6.88
N ILE A 38 9.34 -24.71 -6.29
CA ILE A 38 9.04 -23.28 -6.23
C ILE A 38 8.74 -22.89 -4.79
N VAL A 39 9.52 -21.95 -4.27
CA VAL A 39 9.30 -21.33 -2.97
C VAL A 39 8.89 -19.87 -3.16
N ILE A 40 7.77 -19.50 -2.55
CA ILE A 40 7.35 -18.11 -2.38
C ILE A 40 7.49 -17.76 -0.90
N ALA A 41 8.29 -16.74 -0.58
CA ALA A 41 8.51 -16.35 0.82
C ALA A 41 8.71 -14.85 0.99
N THR A 42 8.34 -14.35 2.18
CA THR A 42 8.71 -13.00 2.64
C THR A 42 10.11 -13.03 3.26
N PRO A 43 10.94 -11.98 3.11
CA PRO A 43 12.36 -12.03 3.52
C PRO A 43 12.57 -12.44 4.98
N GLY A 44 11.81 -11.85 5.91
CA GLY A 44 11.93 -12.19 7.33
C GLY A 44 11.65 -13.66 7.62
N ARG A 45 10.59 -14.24 7.02
CA ARG A 45 10.25 -15.65 7.28
C ARG A 45 11.25 -16.61 6.65
N LEU A 46 11.75 -16.28 5.47
CA LEU A 46 12.76 -17.10 4.81
C LEU A 46 14.05 -17.16 5.63
N ILE A 47 14.49 -16.04 6.20
CA ILE A 47 15.65 -16.01 7.10
C ILE A 47 15.44 -16.91 8.32
N ASP A 48 14.29 -16.81 8.99
CA ASP A 48 14.01 -17.66 10.16
C ASP A 48 14.18 -19.15 9.82
N MET A 49 13.74 -19.56 8.62
CA MET A 49 13.84 -20.95 8.16
C MET A 49 15.26 -21.36 7.77
N LEU A 50 16.05 -20.45 7.21
CA LEU A 50 17.46 -20.68 6.90
C LEU A 50 18.29 -20.79 8.18
N GLU A 51 18.10 -19.88 9.13
CA GLU A 51 18.81 -19.87 10.42
C GLU A 51 18.47 -21.10 11.27
N SER A 52 17.21 -21.53 11.21
CA SER A 52 16.77 -22.75 11.90
C SER A 52 17.12 -24.03 11.14
N ASN A 53 17.89 -23.97 10.05
CA ASN A 53 18.27 -25.10 9.19
C ASN A 53 17.09 -25.94 8.67
N HIS A 54 15.90 -25.35 8.54
CA HIS A 54 14.72 -26.04 7.99
C HIS A 54 14.74 -26.11 6.47
N THR A 55 15.54 -25.26 5.82
CA THR A 55 15.73 -25.25 4.36
C THR A 55 17.12 -24.72 4.01
N ASN A 56 17.51 -24.81 2.73
CA ASN A 56 18.74 -24.22 2.20
C ASN A 56 18.52 -23.71 0.77
N LEU A 57 19.38 -22.80 0.31
CA LEU A 57 19.27 -22.19 -1.03
C LEU A 57 20.32 -22.67 -2.02
N ARG A 58 21.03 -23.77 -1.71
CA ARG A 58 22.20 -24.23 -2.49
C ARG A 58 21.87 -24.56 -3.94
N ARG A 59 20.61 -24.90 -4.23
CA ARG A 59 20.14 -25.38 -5.54
C ARG A 59 19.25 -24.37 -6.27
N VAL A 60 19.11 -23.18 -5.71
CA VAL A 60 18.38 -22.08 -6.34
C VAL A 60 19.19 -21.58 -7.53
N THR A 61 18.62 -21.70 -8.72
CA THR A 61 19.21 -21.20 -9.98
C THR A 61 18.44 -20.00 -10.53
N TYR A 62 17.28 -19.69 -9.94
CA TYR A 62 16.41 -18.59 -10.34
C TYR A 62 15.90 -17.86 -9.11
N LEU A 63 16.13 -16.55 -9.05
CA LEU A 63 15.69 -15.66 -7.99
C LEU A 63 14.81 -14.57 -8.58
N VAL A 64 13.63 -14.37 -8.00
CA VAL A 64 12.77 -13.22 -8.31
C VAL A 64 12.67 -12.33 -7.08
N LEU A 65 12.96 -11.04 -7.26
CA LEU A 65 12.67 -9.98 -6.30
C LEU A 65 11.50 -9.16 -6.87
N ASP A 66 10.31 -9.33 -6.30
CA ASP A 66 9.09 -8.62 -6.70
C ASP A 66 8.74 -7.49 -5.72
N GLU A 67 8.15 -6.40 -6.22
CA GLU A 67 7.92 -5.13 -5.50
C GLU A 67 9.16 -4.66 -4.72
N ALA A 68 10.31 -4.61 -5.41
CA ALA A 68 11.59 -4.42 -4.74
C ALA A 68 11.83 -3.01 -4.16
N ASP A 69 11.23 -1.98 -4.76
CA ASP A 69 11.07 -0.66 -4.14
C ASP A 69 10.44 -0.75 -2.75
N ARG A 70 9.36 -1.53 -2.63
CA ARG A 70 8.65 -1.70 -1.36
C ARG A 70 9.40 -2.53 -0.35
N MET A 71 10.19 -3.51 -0.77
CA MET A 71 11.07 -4.22 0.15
C MET A 71 12.09 -3.27 0.79
N LEU A 72 12.59 -2.29 0.03
CA LEU A 72 13.50 -1.27 0.58
C LEU A 72 12.77 -0.30 1.52
N ASP A 73 11.58 0.18 1.16
CA ASP A 73 10.76 1.07 2.01
C ASP A 73 10.46 0.43 3.38
N MET A 74 10.27 -0.89 3.42
CA MET A 74 10.01 -1.65 4.64
C MET A 74 11.28 -1.96 5.46
N GLY A 75 12.46 -1.52 4.99
CA GLY A 75 13.73 -1.79 5.63
C GLY A 75 14.16 -3.26 5.53
N PHE A 76 13.71 -4.01 4.51
CA PHE A 76 14.12 -5.40 4.30
C PHE A 76 15.46 -5.56 3.58
N GLU A 77 16.16 -4.46 3.27
CA GLU A 77 17.45 -4.52 2.60
C GLU A 77 18.46 -5.47 3.29
N PRO A 78 18.67 -5.40 4.62
CA PRO A 78 19.59 -6.31 5.30
C PRO A 78 19.20 -7.79 5.14
N GLN A 79 17.90 -8.06 5.18
CA GLN A 79 17.34 -9.40 5.04
C GLN A 79 17.56 -9.94 3.61
N ILE A 80 17.27 -9.13 2.59
CA ILE A 80 17.50 -9.52 1.19
C ILE A 80 18.98 -9.83 0.97
N ARG A 81 19.89 -8.97 1.46
CA ARG A 81 21.34 -9.20 1.35
C ARG A 81 21.77 -10.52 1.96
N LYS A 82 21.24 -10.85 3.14
CA LYS A 82 21.53 -12.12 3.84
C LYS A 82 20.97 -13.35 3.13
N ILE A 83 19.81 -13.23 2.48
CA ILE A 83 19.24 -14.31 1.67
C ILE A 83 20.10 -14.52 0.42
N VAL A 84 20.37 -13.44 -0.32
CA VAL A 84 21.08 -13.48 -1.60
C VAL A 84 22.50 -14.01 -1.45
N SER A 85 23.19 -13.70 -0.35
CA SER A 85 24.55 -14.20 -0.07
C SER A 85 24.63 -15.71 0.15
N GLN A 86 23.50 -16.36 0.45
CA GLN A 86 23.41 -17.81 0.63
C GLN A 86 23.03 -18.55 -0.66
N ILE A 87 22.82 -17.82 -1.76
CA ILE A 87 22.51 -18.38 -3.07
C ILE A 87 23.78 -18.40 -3.93
N ARG A 88 23.93 -19.44 -4.74
CA ARG A 88 25.00 -19.52 -5.75
C ARG A 88 25.03 -18.26 -6.64
N PRO A 89 26.23 -17.77 -7.04
CA PRO A 89 26.37 -16.53 -7.80
C PRO A 89 25.90 -16.67 -9.27
N ASP A 90 25.98 -17.85 -9.85
CA ASP A 90 25.61 -18.20 -11.22
C ASP A 90 24.10 -18.49 -11.37
N ARG A 91 23.27 -17.72 -10.66
CA ARG A 91 21.82 -17.76 -10.76
C ARG A 91 21.32 -16.70 -11.76
N GLN A 92 20.17 -16.95 -12.36
CA GLN A 92 19.40 -15.90 -13.02
C GLN A 92 18.62 -15.11 -11.96
N THR A 93 18.72 -13.78 -12.00
CA THR A 93 17.97 -12.90 -11.10
C THR A 93 17.02 -12.02 -11.91
N LEU A 94 15.74 -12.03 -11.57
CA LEU A 94 14.74 -11.11 -12.07
C LEU A 94 14.37 -10.11 -10.97
N TYR A 95 14.23 -8.86 -11.35
CA TYR A 95 13.99 -7.76 -10.45
C TYR A 95 12.83 -6.94 -10.98
N TRP A 96 11.71 -6.96 -10.25
CA TRP A 96 10.46 -6.29 -10.62
C TRP A 96 10.16 -5.19 -9.63
N SER A 97 9.80 -4.03 -10.15
CA SER A 97 9.50 -2.85 -9.35
C SER A 97 8.59 -1.93 -10.15
N ALA A 98 7.61 -1.33 -9.49
CA ALA A 98 6.74 -0.33 -10.12
C ALA A 98 7.46 1.01 -10.27
N THR A 99 8.37 1.32 -9.33
CA THR A 99 9.18 2.54 -9.35
C THR A 99 10.67 2.19 -9.45
N TRP A 100 11.50 3.15 -9.90
CA TRP A 100 12.95 2.93 -10.04
C TRP A 100 13.79 4.06 -9.43
N PRO A 101 13.65 4.34 -8.12
CA PRO A 101 14.47 5.34 -7.43
C PRO A 101 15.94 4.90 -7.33
N LYS A 102 16.82 5.82 -6.93
CA LYS A 102 18.28 5.59 -6.89
C LYS A 102 18.65 4.45 -5.95
N GLU A 103 17.93 4.30 -4.85
CA GLU A 103 18.13 3.27 -3.82
C GLU A 103 17.86 1.87 -4.40
N VAL A 104 16.77 1.74 -5.16
CA VAL A 104 16.42 0.51 -5.89
C VAL A 104 17.46 0.20 -6.96
N GLU A 105 17.88 1.21 -7.71
CA GLU A 105 18.93 1.03 -8.72
C GLU A 105 20.25 0.57 -8.12
N GLN A 106 20.66 1.16 -6.99
CA GLN A 106 21.87 0.76 -6.26
C GLN A 106 21.79 -0.68 -5.75
N LEU A 107 20.63 -1.11 -5.26
CA LEU A 107 20.43 -2.48 -4.83
C LEU A 107 20.45 -3.46 -6.03
N ALA A 108 19.77 -3.11 -7.12
CA ALA A 108 19.71 -3.91 -8.33
C ALA A 108 21.10 -4.16 -8.92
N ARG A 109 21.97 -3.14 -8.97
CA ARG A 109 23.37 -3.28 -9.43
C ARG A 109 24.20 -4.29 -8.63
N GLN A 110 23.82 -4.57 -7.39
CA GLN A 110 24.55 -5.50 -6.53
C GLN A 110 24.06 -6.95 -6.69
N PHE A 111 22.83 -7.15 -7.16
CA PHE A 111 22.21 -8.47 -7.28
C PHE A 111 22.09 -8.98 -8.72
N LEU A 112 22.15 -8.06 -9.69
CA LEU A 112 22.03 -8.33 -11.11
C LEU A 112 23.41 -8.35 -11.77
N PHE A 113 23.63 -9.31 -12.67
CA PHE A 113 24.81 -9.40 -13.50
C PHE A 113 24.40 -9.37 -14.97
N ASN A 114 24.97 -8.44 -15.76
CA ASN A 114 24.66 -8.24 -17.19
C ASN A 114 23.14 -8.22 -17.50
N ALA A 115 22.36 -7.48 -16.70
CA ALA A 115 20.90 -7.48 -16.81
C ALA A 115 20.39 -6.50 -17.87
N TYR A 116 19.34 -6.91 -18.57
CA TYR A 116 18.56 -6.04 -19.44
C TYR A 116 17.50 -5.31 -18.61
N LYS A 117 17.42 -3.98 -18.77
CA LYS A 117 16.37 -3.16 -18.17
C LYS A 117 15.25 -2.96 -19.18
N VAL A 118 14.05 -3.41 -18.83
CA VAL A 118 12.83 -3.16 -19.60
C VAL A 118 11.95 -2.22 -18.80
N ILE A 119 11.57 -1.09 -19.40
CA ILE A 119 10.65 -0.12 -18.81
C ILE A 119 9.40 -0.09 -19.69
N ILE A 120 8.24 -0.28 -19.08
CA ILE A 120 6.94 -0.16 -19.75
C ILE A 120 6.33 1.16 -19.27
N GLY A 121 6.16 2.12 -20.19
CA GLY A 121 5.72 3.49 -19.85
C GLY A 121 6.88 4.47 -19.71
N SER A 122 6.68 5.55 -18.96
CA SER A 122 7.73 6.54 -18.64
C SER A 122 8.39 6.24 -17.30
N ALA A 123 9.60 6.76 -17.07
CA ALA A 123 10.30 6.66 -15.79
C ALA A 123 9.64 7.46 -14.65
N ASP A 124 8.81 8.45 -14.99
CA ASP A 124 8.08 9.27 -14.02
C ASP A 124 6.87 8.50 -13.46
N LEU A 125 6.52 8.75 -12.18
CA LEU A 125 5.28 8.22 -11.59
C LEU A 125 4.09 8.70 -12.42
N LYS A 126 3.45 7.77 -13.12
CA LYS A 126 2.21 8.06 -13.85
C LYS A 126 1.06 7.30 -13.25
N ALA A 127 -0.01 8.02 -12.94
CA ALA A 127 -1.27 7.39 -12.61
C ALA A 127 -1.88 6.79 -13.88
N ASN A 128 -2.59 5.67 -13.75
CA ASN A 128 -3.32 5.11 -14.89
C ASN A 128 -4.42 6.09 -15.33
N HIS A 129 -4.35 6.56 -16.57
CA HIS A 129 -5.33 7.50 -17.16
C HIS A 129 -6.78 6.99 -17.16
N ALA A 130 -6.99 5.67 -17.03
CA ALA A 130 -8.33 5.07 -16.93
C ALA A 130 -9.03 5.31 -15.57
N ILE A 131 -8.32 5.89 -14.59
CA ILE A 131 -8.85 6.14 -13.24
C ILE A 131 -9.26 7.61 -13.12
N ARG A 132 -10.55 7.85 -12.86
CA ARG A 132 -11.04 9.18 -12.46
C ARG A 132 -10.61 9.48 -11.04
N GLN A 133 -9.98 10.62 -10.81
CA GLN A 133 -9.41 10.98 -9.53
C GLN A 133 -10.08 12.24 -8.98
N HIS A 134 -10.70 12.12 -7.82
CA HIS A 134 -11.31 13.20 -7.07
C HIS A 134 -10.52 13.45 -5.79
N VAL A 135 -10.04 14.67 -5.60
CA VAL A 135 -9.38 15.09 -4.37
C VAL A 135 -10.23 16.15 -3.69
N GLU A 136 -10.65 15.87 -2.46
CA GLU A 136 -11.44 16.78 -1.64
C GLU A 136 -10.60 17.22 -0.44
N ILE A 137 -10.49 18.54 -0.27
CA ILE A 137 -9.80 19.12 0.88
C ILE A 137 -10.76 19.10 2.08
N VAL A 138 -10.35 18.45 3.17
CA VAL A 138 -11.18 18.29 4.37
C VAL A 138 -10.35 18.46 5.63
N SER A 139 -11.00 18.78 6.76
CA SER A 139 -10.40 18.61 8.09
C SER A 139 -10.54 17.17 8.59
N GLU A 140 -9.69 16.76 9.53
CA GLU A 140 -9.76 15.42 10.14
C GLU A 140 -11.15 15.11 10.73
N SER A 141 -11.78 16.11 11.36
CA SER A 141 -13.13 15.99 11.93
C SER A 141 -14.24 15.81 10.87
N GLN A 142 -14.01 16.22 9.63
CA GLN A 142 -14.99 16.13 8.55
C GLN A 142 -14.96 14.79 7.82
N LYS A 143 -13.83 14.05 7.89
CA LYS A 143 -13.61 12.85 7.07
C LYS A 143 -14.72 11.81 7.21
N TYR A 144 -15.20 11.52 8.42
CA TYR A 144 -16.22 10.49 8.61
C TYR A 144 -17.56 10.89 7.96
N ASN A 145 -18.04 12.10 8.23
CA ASN A 145 -19.30 12.58 7.65
C ASN A 145 -19.21 12.67 6.12
N LYS A 146 -18.04 13.05 5.59
CA LYS A 146 -17.77 13.06 4.15
C LYS A 146 -17.74 11.65 3.57
N LEU A 147 -17.17 10.68 4.29
CA LEU A 147 -17.17 9.28 3.89
C LEU A 147 -18.60 8.75 3.77
N VAL A 148 -19.43 8.94 4.82
CA VAL A 148 -20.81 8.45 4.82
C VAL A 148 -21.60 9.06 3.66
N LYS A 149 -21.53 10.38 3.47
CA LYS A 149 -22.19 11.04 2.35
C LYS A 149 -21.72 10.51 0.99
N LEU A 150 -20.41 10.32 0.84
CA LEU A 150 -19.85 9.75 -0.38
C LEU A 150 -20.36 8.32 -0.62
N LEU A 151 -20.45 7.49 0.43
CA LEU A 151 -20.99 6.13 0.35
C LEU A 151 -22.48 6.15 -0.03
N GLU A 152 -23.28 7.08 0.49
CA GLU A 152 -24.69 7.27 0.10
C GLU A 152 -24.82 7.57 -1.40
N ASP A 153 -23.91 8.39 -1.95
CA ASP A 153 -23.93 8.79 -3.36
C ASP A 153 -23.46 7.67 -4.31
N ILE A 154 -22.48 6.85 -3.91
CA ILE A 154 -21.80 5.89 -4.81
C ILE A 154 -22.16 4.42 -4.57
N MET A 155 -22.81 4.08 -3.45
CA MET A 155 -23.13 2.69 -3.13
C MET A 155 -24.18 2.12 -4.08
N ASP A 156 -23.73 1.23 -4.96
CA ASP A 156 -24.58 0.47 -5.89
C ASP A 156 -24.38 -1.05 -5.73
N GLY A 157 -23.79 -1.48 -4.61
CA GLY A 157 -23.37 -2.86 -4.36
C GLY A 157 -22.00 -3.21 -4.95
N SER A 158 -21.35 -2.30 -5.69
CA SER A 158 -19.98 -2.50 -6.16
C SER A 158 -18.98 -2.50 -5.01
N ARG A 159 -17.85 -3.17 -5.22
CA ARG A 159 -16.77 -3.25 -4.24
C ARG A 159 -16.03 -1.92 -4.09
N ILE A 160 -15.92 -1.48 -2.84
CA ILE A 160 -15.28 -0.24 -2.38
C ILE A 160 -14.12 -0.61 -1.44
N LEU A 161 -12.92 -0.14 -1.78
CA LEU A 161 -11.73 -0.29 -0.95
C LEU A 161 -11.36 1.05 -0.33
N ILE A 162 -11.36 1.12 1.00
CA ILE A 162 -11.07 2.34 1.77
C ILE A 162 -9.70 2.20 2.43
N PHE A 163 -8.75 3.04 2.06
CA PHE A 163 -7.42 3.06 2.63
C PHE A 163 -7.31 4.00 3.83
N MET A 164 -6.68 3.48 4.88
CA MET A 164 -6.42 4.16 6.15
C MET A 164 -4.94 4.04 6.49
N ASP A 165 -4.39 5.00 7.23
CA ASP A 165 -2.97 4.98 7.60
C ASP A 165 -2.69 4.01 8.76
N THR A 166 -3.63 3.92 9.72
CA THR A 166 -3.44 3.14 10.94
C THR A 166 -4.40 1.96 11.08
N LYS A 167 -3.91 0.90 11.71
CA LYS A 167 -4.69 -0.30 12.07
C LYS A 167 -5.88 0.04 12.99
N LYS A 168 -5.63 0.89 13.99
CA LYS A 168 -6.66 1.38 14.91
C LYS A 168 -7.74 2.18 14.18
N GLY A 169 -7.33 3.02 13.22
CA GLY A 169 -8.24 3.76 12.36
C GLY A 169 -9.16 2.81 11.58
N CYS A 170 -8.61 1.78 10.92
CA CYS A 170 -9.41 0.78 10.20
C CYS A 170 -10.53 0.19 11.06
N ASP A 171 -10.20 -0.26 12.27
CA ASP A 171 -11.18 -0.87 13.17
C ASP A 171 -12.20 0.15 13.70
N GLN A 172 -11.76 1.37 14.03
CA GLN A 172 -12.66 2.43 14.50
C GLN A 172 -13.68 2.82 13.43
N VAL A 173 -13.23 3.13 12.22
CA VAL A 173 -14.11 3.54 11.11
C VAL A 173 -15.02 2.38 10.69
N THR A 174 -14.50 1.15 10.64
CA THR A 174 -15.33 -0.02 10.31
C THR A 174 -16.43 -0.25 11.34
N ARG A 175 -16.12 -0.09 12.63
CA ARG A 175 -17.12 -0.19 13.69
C ARG A 175 -18.19 0.88 13.53
N GLN A 176 -17.79 2.12 13.24
CA GLN A 176 -18.73 3.24 13.06
C GLN A 176 -19.63 3.01 11.84
N LEU A 177 -19.06 2.60 10.70
CA LEU A 177 -19.81 2.22 9.51
C LEU A 177 -20.84 1.11 9.80
N ARG A 178 -20.46 0.07 10.55
CA ARG A 178 -21.38 -1.00 10.94
C ARG A 178 -22.51 -0.54 11.86
N MET A 179 -22.24 0.38 12.79
CA MET A 179 -23.27 0.97 13.65
C MET A 179 -24.28 1.77 12.83
N ASP A 180 -23.81 2.43 11.77
CA ASP A 180 -24.63 3.18 10.83
C ASP A 180 -25.31 2.27 9.77
N GLY A 181 -25.16 0.95 9.87
CA GLY A 181 -25.82 -0.04 9.03
C GLY A 181 -25.07 -0.44 7.75
N TRP A 182 -23.84 0.04 7.55
CA TRP A 182 -23.04 -0.28 6.36
C TRP A 182 -22.38 -1.67 6.45
N PRO A 183 -22.43 -2.48 5.37
CA PRO A 183 -21.80 -3.80 5.31
C PRO A 183 -20.28 -3.69 5.09
N ALA A 184 -19.57 -3.28 6.14
CA ALA A 184 -18.12 -3.01 6.12
C ALA A 184 -17.29 -4.09 6.82
N LEU A 185 -16.09 -4.36 6.28
CA LEU A 185 -15.06 -5.23 6.85
C LEU A 185 -13.75 -4.44 7.06
N SER A 186 -12.86 -4.92 7.94
CA SER A 186 -11.51 -4.36 8.10
C SER A 186 -10.43 -5.42 7.88
N ILE A 187 -9.34 -5.03 7.21
CA ILE A 187 -8.15 -5.89 7.03
C ILE A 187 -6.87 -5.10 7.33
N HIS A 188 -6.06 -5.61 8.27
CA HIS A 188 -4.81 -4.96 8.69
C HIS A 188 -3.86 -5.95 9.36
N GLY A 189 -2.65 -5.45 9.65
CA GLY A 189 -1.52 -6.19 10.23
C GLY A 189 -1.80 -6.98 11.52
N ASP A 190 -2.81 -6.61 12.31
CA ASP A 190 -3.11 -7.26 13.60
C ASP A 190 -4.23 -8.31 13.48
N LYS A 191 -4.93 -8.40 12.34
CA LYS A 191 -5.88 -9.49 12.10
C LYS A 191 -5.14 -10.80 11.96
N SER A 192 -5.70 -11.87 12.55
CA SER A 192 -5.20 -13.22 12.35
C SER A 192 -5.34 -13.66 10.90
N GLN A 193 -4.58 -14.68 10.50
CA GLN A 193 -4.61 -15.14 9.12
C GLN A 193 -6.00 -15.67 8.71
N ALA A 194 -6.66 -16.40 9.61
CA ALA A 194 -8.01 -16.93 9.38
C ALA A 194 -9.03 -15.78 9.18
N GLU A 195 -8.94 -14.71 9.98
CA GLU A 195 -9.79 -13.54 9.81
C GLU A 195 -9.53 -12.84 8.48
N ARG A 196 -8.27 -12.70 8.06
CA ARG A 196 -7.93 -12.10 6.76
C ARG A 196 -8.48 -12.91 5.60
N ASP A 197 -8.32 -14.23 5.64
CA ASP A 197 -8.80 -15.11 4.58
C ASP A 197 -10.33 -15.07 4.50
N TRP A 198 -11.01 -15.03 5.65
CA TRP A 198 -12.46 -14.84 5.73
C TRP A 198 -12.91 -13.49 5.17
N VAL A 199 -12.31 -12.38 5.63
CA VAL A 199 -12.62 -11.01 5.14
C VAL A 199 -12.45 -10.92 3.62
N LEU A 200 -11.36 -11.46 3.09
CA LEU A 200 -11.11 -11.48 1.66
C LEU A 200 -12.12 -12.33 0.90
N SER A 201 -12.54 -13.47 1.46
CA SER A 201 -13.56 -14.31 0.84
C SER A 201 -14.92 -13.59 0.77
N GLU A 202 -15.32 -12.90 1.84
CA GLU A 202 -16.59 -12.18 1.91
C GLU A 202 -16.59 -10.95 1.00
N PHE A 203 -15.46 -10.23 0.94
CA PHE A 203 -15.28 -9.10 0.04
C PHE A 203 -15.28 -9.55 -1.42
N LYS A 204 -14.56 -10.63 -1.78
CA LYS A 204 -14.55 -11.18 -3.15
C LYS A 204 -15.91 -11.72 -3.59
N ALA A 205 -16.67 -12.30 -2.66
CA ALA A 205 -18.03 -12.78 -2.91
C ALA A 205 -19.05 -11.64 -3.04
N GLY A 206 -18.68 -10.39 -2.74
CA GLY A 206 -19.58 -9.23 -2.79
C GLY A 206 -20.60 -9.17 -1.65
N LYS A 207 -20.53 -10.07 -0.66
CA LYS A 207 -21.45 -10.08 0.48
C LYS A 207 -21.29 -8.87 1.40
N SER A 208 -20.05 -8.41 1.54
CA SER A 208 -19.72 -7.15 2.21
C SER A 208 -18.92 -6.29 1.23
N PRO A 209 -19.56 -5.33 0.54
CA PRO A 209 -18.92 -4.57 -0.53
C PRO A 209 -17.94 -3.49 -0.04
N ILE A 210 -17.90 -3.17 1.25
CA ILE A 210 -16.96 -2.17 1.79
C ILE A 210 -15.85 -2.87 2.57
N MET A 211 -14.60 -2.60 2.23
CA MET A 211 -13.44 -3.05 3.00
C MET A 211 -12.52 -1.89 3.33
N THR A 212 -12.26 -1.67 4.61
CA THR A 212 -11.20 -0.77 5.08
C THR A 212 -9.88 -1.53 5.18
N ALA A 213 -8.77 -0.90 4.79
CA ALA A 213 -7.47 -1.52 4.77
C ALA A 213 -6.32 -0.56 5.05
N THR A 214 -5.27 -1.06 5.70
CA THR A 214 -3.94 -0.42 5.70
C THR A 214 -3.16 -0.83 4.46
N ASP A 215 -2.20 -0.01 4.00
CA ASP A 215 -1.34 -0.31 2.84
C ASP A 215 -0.72 -1.71 2.90
N VAL A 216 -0.19 -2.04 4.06
CA VAL A 216 0.48 -3.31 4.36
C VAL A 216 -0.44 -4.51 4.09
N ALA A 217 -1.73 -4.39 4.39
CA ALA A 217 -2.70 -5.47 4.21
C ALA A 217 -3.37 -5.49 2.82
N ALA A 218 -3.34 -4.37 2.10
CA ALA A 218 -3.94 -4.23 0.79
C ALA A 218 -2.97 -4.54 -0.38
N ARG A 219 -1.66 -4.56 -0.11
CA ARG A 219 -0.63 -4.98 -1.05
C ARG A 219 -0.76 -6.47 -1.38
N GLY A 220 -0.53 -6.83 -2.64
CA GLY A 220 -0.75 -8.21 -3.13
C GLY A 220 -2.22 -8.69 -3.14
N LEU A 221 -3.19 -7.86 -2.73
CA LEU A 221 -4.60 -8.21 -2.89
C LEU A 221 -4.96 -8.26 -4.38
N ASP A 222 -5.05 -9.48 -4.91
CA ASP A 222 -5.72 -9.74 -6.18
C ASP A 222 -7.23 -9.79 -5.94
N VAL A 223 -7.82 -8.60 -5.83
CA VAL A 223 -9.26 -8.41 -5.91
C VAL A 223 -9.56 -7.73 -7.24
N LYS A 224 -10.01 -8.54 -8.21
CA LYS A 224 -10.54 -8.05 -9.48
C LYS A 224 -11.78 -7.20 -9.23
N ASP A 225 -12.09 -6.22 -10.07
CA ASP A 225 -13.35 -5.45 -10.03
C ASP A 225 -13.65 -4.64 -8.75
N VAL A 226 -12.62 -4.03 -8.15
CA VAL A 226 -12.85 -2.88 -7.26
C VAL A 226 -13.24 -1.68 -8.12
N LYS A 227 -14.47 -1.17 -7.96
CA LYS A 227 -14.98 -0.03 -8.74
C LYS A 227 -14.52 1.30 -8.15
N PHE A 228 -14.50 1.38 -6.82
CA PHE A 228 -14.17 2.59 -6.08
C PHE A 228 -13.01 2.35 -5.11
N VAL A 229 -12.04 3.26 -5.16
CA VAL A 229 -10.99 3.37 -4.14
C VAL A 229 -11.20 4.67 -3.39
N ILE A 230 -11.13 4.63 -2.05
CA ILE A 230 -11.24 5.83 -1.21
C ILE A 230 -9.99 5.91 -0.34
N ASN A 231 -9.18 6.95 -0.54
CA ASN A 231 -8.11 7.29 0.39
C ASN A 231 -8.74 8.15 1.52
N TYR A 232 -9.14 7.49 2.61
CA TYR A 232 -9.66 8.20 3.79
C TYR A 232 -8.53 9.00 4.46
N ASP A 233 -7.35 8.39 4.54
CA ASP A 233 -6.10 9.07 4.89
C ASP A 233 -5.21 9.15 3.65
N PHE A 234 -4.65 10.33 3.37
CA PHE A 234 -3.64 10.47 2.33
C PHE A 234 -2.38 9.68 2.69
N PRO A 235 -1.79 8.91 1.76
CA PRO A 235 -0.62 8.08 2.04
C PRO A 235 0.63 8.90 2.40
N GLY A 236 1.60 8.21 3.00
CA GLY A 236 2.91 8.79 3.36
C GLY A 236 3.81 9.12 2.15
N SER A 237 3.46 8.68 0.95
CA SER A 237 4.21 8.88 -0.30
C SER A 237 3.27 8.97 -1.51
N LEU A 238 3.72 9.56 -2.62
CA LEU A 238 2.92 9.64 -3.85
C LEU A 238 2.94 8.31 -4.63
N GLU A 239 3.97 7.52 -4.42
CA GLU A 239 4.12 6.15 -4.87
C GLU A 239 2.99 5.29 -4.29
N ASP A 240 2.76 5.39 -2.97
CA ASP A 240 1.65 4.71 -2.33
C ASP A 240 0.31 5.24 -2.85
N TYR A 241 0.18 6.55 -3.11
CA TYR A 241 -1.03 7.09 -3.73
C TYR A 241 -1.36 6.42 -5.06
N VAL A 242 -0.38 6.36 -5.98
CA VAL A 242 -0.55 5.72 -7.29
C VAL A 242 -0.86 4.22 -7.14
N HIS A 243 -0.21 3.53 -6.20
CA HIS A 243 -0.47 2.10 -5.94
C HIS A 243 -1.85 1.82 -5.35
N ARG A 244 -2.35 2.71 -4.49
CA ARG A 244 -3.68 2.62 -3.89
C ARG A 244 -4.75 2.81 -4.95
N ILE A 245 -4.67 3.88 -5.75
CA ILE A 245 -5.67 4.12 -6.80
C ILE A 245 -5.62 3.04 -7.89
N GLY A 246 -4.44 2.46 -8.17
CA GLY A 246 -4.26 1.32 -9.08
C GLY A 246 -4.92 0.00 -8.63
N ARG A 247 -5.61 -0.02 -7.47
CA ARG A 247 -6.51 -1.12 -7.10
C ARG A 247 -7.81 -1.10 -7.89
N THR A 248 -8.18 0.03 -8.49
CA THR A 248 -9.26 0.12 -9.49
C THR A 248 -8.69 0.30 -10.90
N GLY A 249 -9.56 0.31 -11.92
CA GLY A 249 -9.15 0.55 -13.30
C GLY A 249 -8.30 -0.56 -13.93
N ARG A 250 -8.47 -1.82 -13.50
CA ARG A 250 -7.73 -2.98 -14.00
C ARG A 250 -8.39 -3.60 -15.23
N ALA A 251 -7.60 -4.28 -16.06
CA ALA A 251 -8.07 -5.09 -17.20
C ALA A 251 -8.98 -4.34 -18.21
N GLY A 252 -8.72 -3.06 -18.46
CA GLY A 252 -9.48 -2.25 -19.42
C GLY A 252 -10.76 -1.62 -18.86
N ALA A 253 -11.13 -1.90 -17.60
CA ALA A 253 -12.23 -1.21 -16.93
C ALA A 253 -11.83 0.20 -16.48
N SER A 254 -12.79 1.13 -16.45
CA SER A 254 -12.61 2.43 -15.79
C SER A 254 -12.80 2.32 -14.28
N GLY A 255 -11.99 3.05 -13.52
CA GLY A 255 -12.07 3.12 -12.06
C GLY A 255 -12.32 4.54 -11.55
N THR A 256 -12.77 4.68 -10.31
CA THR A 256 -12.83 5.99 -9.65
C THR A 256 -12.15 5.95 -8.29
N ALA A 257 -11.30 6.94 -8.03
CA ALA A 257 -10.60 7.14 -6.77
C ALA A 257 -11.04 8.46 -6.12
N TYR A 258 -11.48 8.40 -4.87
CA TYR A 258 -11.76 9.55 -4.02
C TYR A 258 -10.65 9.69 -2.99
N THR A 259 -10.21 10.90 -2.70
CA THR A 259 -9.12 11.15 -1.76
C THR A 259 -9.45 12.32 -0.86
N PHE A 260 -9.46 12.06 0.44
CA PHE A 260 -9.50 13.11 1.45
C PHE A 260 -8.09 13.61 1.69
N PHE A 261 -7.90 14.91 1.51
CA PHE A 261 -6.62 15.57 1.63
C PHE A 261 -6.72 16.65 2.71
N THR A 262 -5.80 16.66 3.67
CA THR A 262 -5.84 17.62 4.77
C THR A 262 -4.65 18.57 4.71
N ALA A 263 -4.68 19.64 5.51
CA ALA A 263 -3.58 20.59 5.60
C ALA A 263 -2.25 19.91 6.01
N ALA A 264 -2.29 18.81 6.75
CA ALA A 264 -1.10 18.03 7.12
C ALA A 264 -0.40 17.40 5.90
N ASN A 265 -1.13 17.21 4.80
CA ASN A 265 -0.60 16.61 3.57
C ASN A 265 -0.03 17.65 2.59
N ALA A 266 -0.07 18.95 2.93
CA ALA A 266 0.29 20.05 2.02
C ALA A 266 1.67 19.90 1.35
N ARG A 267 2.62 19.22 1.99
CA ARG A 267 3.94 18.90 1.40
C ARG A 267 3.85 18.12 0.08
N PHE A 268 2.79 17.36 -0.14
CA PHE A 268 2.55 16.58 -1.36
C PHE A 268 1.71 17.32 -2.40
N ALA A 269 1.15 18.49 -2.07
CA ALA A 269 0.14 19.14 -2.90
C ALA A 269 0.68 19.50 -4.29
N LYS A 270 1.91 20.01 -4.38
CA LYS A 270 2.53 20.40 -5.66
C LYS A 270 2.65 19.21 -6.60
N ASP A 271 3.21 18.11 -6.11
CA ASP A 271 3.48 16.94 -6.94
C ASP A 271 2.19 16.15 -7.22
N LEU A 272 1.22 16.15 -6.29
CA LEU A 272 -0.12 15.61 -6.55
C LEU A 272 -0.84 16.39 -7.66
N VAL A 273 -0.72 17.72 -7.70
CA VAL A 273 -1.26 18.54 -8.79
C VAL A 273 -0.65 18.12 -10.12
N ASN A 274 0.68 17.95 -10.19
CA ASN A 274 1.35 17.51 -11.41
C ASN A 274 0.84 16.14 -11.88
N ILE A 275 0.64 15.18 -10.96
CA ILE A 275 0.09 13.85 -11.27
C ILE A 275 -1.34 13.95 -11.82
N LEU A 276 -2.19 14.79 -11.21
CA LEU A 276 -3.57 14.98 -11.65
C LEU A 276 -3.64 15.64 -13.04
N GLU A 277 -2.83 16.67 -13.29
CA GLU A 277 -2.76 17.36 -14.57
C GLU A 277 -2.24 16.44 -15.69
N GLU A 278 -1.21 15.65 -15.40
CA GLU A 278 -0.66 14.65 -16.32
C GLU A 278 -1.71 13.57 -16.67
N ALA A 279 -2.51 13.16 -15.68
CA ALA A 279 -3.61 12.22 -15.88
C ALA A 279 -4.87 12.86 -16.51
N GLY A 280 -4.85 14.15 -16.88
CA GLY A 280 -5.98 14.86 -17.47
C GLY A 280 -7.16 15.10 -16.51
N GLN A 281 -6.90 15.07 -15.21
CA GLN A 281 -7.90 15.21 -14.16
C GLN A 281 -8.15 16.67 -13.81
N LYS A 282 -9.35 16.98 -13.32
CA LYS A 282 -9.67 18.33 -12.84
C LYS A 282 -9.04 18.57 -11.48
N VAL A 283 -8.13 19.55 -11.40
CA VAL A 283 -7.54 19.99 -10.12
C VAL A 283 -8.47 21.01 -9.45
N GLY A 284 -8.87 20.72 -8.22
CA GLY A 284 -9.68 21.65 -7.43
C GLY A 284 -8.90 22.93 -7.07
N PRO A 285 -9.57 24.10 -6.99
CA PRO A 285 -8.90 25.37 -6.74
C PRO A 285 -8.18 25.42 -5.40
N GLU A 286 -8.68 24.71 -4.38
CA GLU A 286 -8.04 24.64 -3.06
C GLU A 286 -6.74 23.84 -3.08
N LEU A 287 -6.73 22.69 -3.76
CA LEU A 287 -5.51 21.89 -3.95
C LEU A 287 -4.47 22.65 -4.78
N ALA A 288 -4.90 23.33 -5.85
CA ALA A 288 -4.02 24.17 -6.66
C ALA A 288 -3.38 25.30 -5.84
N LYS A 289 -4.14 25.93 -4.93
CA LYS A 289 -3.60 26.94 -4.00
C LYS A 289 -2.54 26.35 -3.07
N MET A 290 -2.81 25.19 -2.47
CA MET A 290 -1.83 24.49 -1.62
C MET A 290 -0.55 24.13 -2.39
N GLY A 291 -0.68 23.66 -3.64
CA GLY A 291 0.46 23.30 -4.49
C GLY A 291 1.37 24.48 -4.86
N ARG A 292 0.85 25.72 -4.84
CA ARG A 292 1.63 26.95 -5.05
C ARG A 292 2.33 27.46 -3.79
N GLY A 293 2.22 26.75 -2.67
CA GLY A 293 2.78 27.18 -1.38
C GLY A 293 1.97 28.25 -0.66
N ALA A 294 0.72 28.49 -1.07
CA ALA A 294 -0.17 29.36 -0.32
C ALA A 294 -0.59 28.67 0.99
N PRO A 295 -0.62 29.38 2.14
CA PRO A 295 -1.15 28.83 3.38
C PRO A 295 -2.57 28.29 3.15
N PRO A 296 -2.94 27.14 3.74
CA PRO A 296 -4.32 26.66 3.73
C PRO A 296 -5.27 27.78 4.18
N PRO A 297 -6.48 27.91 3.59
CA PRO A 297 -7.49 28.79 4.13
C PRO A 297 -7.70 28.48 5.62
N PRO A 298 -7.80 29.48 6.51
CA PRO A 298 -8.15 29.24 7.89
C PRO A 298 -9.47 28.48 7.95
N GLY A 299 -9.45 27.26 8.47
CA GLY A 299 -10.67 26.48 8.68
C GLY A 299 -11.69 27.30 9.48
N HIS A 300 -12.96 27.24 9.07
CA HIS A 300 -14.06 27.84 9.83
C HIS A 300 -14.19 27.12 11.18
N GLY A 301 -13.46 27.60 12.17
CA GLY A 301 -13.42 27.04 13.51
C GLY A 301 -13.01 28.10 14.52
N GLY A 302 -14.01 28.74 15.12
CA GLY A 302 -13.97 29.32 16.47
C GLY A 302 -13.00 30.47 16.70
N PHE A 303 -13.56 31.68 16.81
CA PHE A 303 -12.98 32.80 17.55
C PHE A 303 -12.31 32.30 18.84
N ARG A 304 -10.97 32.34 18.89
CA ARG A 304 -10.24 32.37 20.17
C ARG A 304 -9.89 33.81 20.46
N ASP A 305 -10.71 34.35 21.34
CA ASP A 305 -10.55 35.54 22.15
C ASP A 305 -9.08 35.78 22.53
N ARG A 306 -8.44 36.78 21.93
CA ARG A 306 -7.20 37.36 22.44
C ARG A 306 -7.58 38.41 23.48
N GLY A 307 -7.87 37.92 24.68
CA GLY A 307 -7.97 38.73 25.87
C GLY A 307 -6.67 39.51 26.10
N ARG A 308 -6.78 40.83 26.04
CA ARG A 308 -5.82 41.80 26.56
C ARG A 308 -5.56 41.49 28.04
N GLY A 309 -4.31 41.24 28.39
CA GLY A 309 -3.83 41.13 29.77
C GLY A 309 -2.66 42.08 30.01
N TYR A 310 -3.00 43.24 30.55
CA TYR A 310 -2.11 44.31 31.01
C TYR A 310 -1.38 43.86 32.29
N GLY A 311 -0.08 44.11 32.42
CA GLY A 311 0.67 43.93 33.66
C GLY A 311 2.16 43.81 33.36
N GLY A 312 3.05 44.71 33.78
CA GLY A 312 3.02 45.49 35.00
C GLY A 312 4.38 45.28 35.66
N ASN A 313 5.30 46.15 35.28
CA ASN A 313 6.62 46.44 35.84
C ASN A 313 6.87 45.92 37.28
N LYS A 314 7.98 45.21 37.50
CA LYS A 314 8.74 45.25 38.76
C LYS A 314 10.15 44.65 38.62
N GLN A 315 11.14 45.54 38.59
CA GLN A 315 12.48 45.34 39.12
C GLN A 315 12.41 44.93 40.59
N TRP A 316 13.37 44.14 41.08
CA TRP A 316 14.42 44.61 42.01
C TRP A 316 15.38 43.45 42.37
N SER A 317 16.68 43.79 42.33
CA SER A 317 17.87 43.20 43.01
C SER A 317 18.23 41.74 42.78
#